data_AF-A0A317STX8-F1
#
_entry.id   AF-A0A317STX8-F1
#
_cell.length_a   1.000
_cell.length_b   1.000
_cell.length_c   1.000
_cell.angle_alpha   90.00
_cell.angle_beta   90.00
_cell.angle_gamma   90.00
#
_symmetry.space_group_name_H-M   'P 1'
#
loop_
_entity.id
_entity.type
_entity.pdbx_description
1 polymer ?
#
loop_
_entity_poly.entity_id
_entity_poly.type
_entity_poly.pdbx_seq_one_letter_code
_entity_poly.pdbx_strand_id
1 'polypeptide(L)'
;EARIILAIEAKRTRPQLSIRKLTKQFDVRRTMLQYRMTGRTPKANKPSGLPTLTGSEEEAIVQYISQLDFRGFSPRKADMEDMANLLMAKHGA
;
A
#
# COMPACT_ATOMS: atom_id res chain seq x y z
N GLU A 1 10.27 -7.32 -3.45
CA GLU A 1 9.56 -6.88 -4.68
C GLU A 1 10.47 -6.26 -5.74
N ALA A 2 11.62 -5.69 -5.39
CA ALA A 2 12.56 -5.06 -6.32
C ALA A 2 12.87 -5.87 -7.60
N ARG A 3 13.12 -7.19 -7.50
CA ARG A 3 13.41 -8.05 -8.67
C ARG A 3 12.25 -8.13 -9.67
N ILE A 4 11.01 -8.08 -9.18
CA ILE A 4 9.81 -8.10 -10.04
C ILE A 4 9.68 -6.78 -10.76
N ILE A 5 9.90 -5.67 -10.05
CA ILE A 5 9.86 -4.32 -10.62
C ILE A 5 10.92 -4.21 -11.74
N LEU A 6 12.15 -4.64 -11.47
CA LEU A 6 13.23 -4.71 -12.46
C LEU A 6 12.86 -5.59 -13.67
N ALA A 7 12.21 -6.74 -13.46
CA ALA A 7 11.76 -7.60 -14.54
C ALA A 7 10.65 -6.96 -15.41
N ILE A 8 9.77 -6.16 -14.81
CA ILE A 8 8.73 -5.39 -15.52
C ILE A 8 9.36 -4.24 -16.31
N GLU A 9 10.30 -3.52 -15.72
CA GLU A 9 11.06 -2.47 -16.41
C GLU A 9 11.83 -3.05 -17.59
N ALA A 10 12.54 -4.17 -17.40
CA ALA A 10 13.23 -4.87 -18.48
C ALA A 10 12.28 -5.31 -19.60
N LYS A 11 11.04 -5.71 -19.28
CA LYS A 11 10.00 -6.02 -20.28
C LYS A 11 9.55 -4.78 -21.06
N ARG A 12 9.47 -3.61 -20.40
CA ARG A 12 9.13 -2.33 -21.04
C ARG A 12 10.24 -1.85 -21.96
N THR A 13 11.50 -1.92 -21.52
CA THR A 13 12.67 -1.52 -22.32
C THR A 13 12.94 -2.48 -23.47
N ARG A 14 12.66 -3.77 -23.30
CA ARG A 14 12.90 -4.82 -24.32
C ARG A 14 11.63 -5.66 -24.53
N PRO A 15 10.63 -5.17 -25.28
CA PRO A 15 9.36 -5.86 -25.49
C PRO A 15 9.50 -7.24 -26.14
N GLN A 16 10.57 -7.48 -26.90
CA GLN A 16 10.90 -8.76 -27.53
C GLN A 16 11.29 -9.86 -26.54
N LEU A 17 11.63 -9.53 -25.28
CA LEU A 17 11.97 -10.54 -24.29
C LEU A 17 10.73 -11.32 -23.85
N SER A 18 10.82 -12.65 -23.88
CA SER A 18 9.77 -13.51 -23.35
C SER A 18 9.72 -13.44 -21.82
N ILE A 19 8.54 -13.62 -21.25
CA ILE A 19 8.34 -13.70 -19.79
C ILE A 19 9.25 -14.79 -19.20
N ARG A 20 9.40 -15.93 -19.90
CA ARG A 20 10.28 -17.04 -19.47
C ARG A 20 11.76 -16.63 -19.38
N LYS A 21 12.23 -15.79 -20.30
CA LYS A 21 13.61 -15.27 -20.28
C LYS A 21 13.81 -14.32 -19.11
N LEU A 22 12.85 -13.42 -18.86
CA LEU A 22 12.87 -12.50 -17.72
C LEU A 22 12.84 -13.24 -16.38
N THR A 23 12.00 -14.27 -16.25
CA THR A 23 11.93 -15.07 -15.01
C THR A 23 13.24 -15.79 -14.70
N LYS A 24 13.94 -16.25 -15.74
CA LYS A 24 15.26 -16.88 -15.59
C LYS A 24 16.35 -15.85 -15.26
N GLN A 25 16.30 -14.68 -15.89
CA GLN A 25 17.30 -13.63 -15.71
C GLN A 25 17.21 -12.97 -14.33
N PHE A 26 16.01 -12.73 -13.83
CA PHE A 26 15.77 -12.02 -12.56
C PHE A 26 15.43 -12.96 -11.40
N ASP A 27 15.45 -14.27 -11.62
CA ASP A 27 15.11 -15.30 -10.64
C ASP A 27 13.76 -15.04 -9.95
N VAL A 28 12.71 -14.91 -10.79
CA VAL A 28 11.34 -14.60 -10.36
C VAL A 28 10.40 -15.69 -10.84
N ARG A 29 9.44 -16.10 -10.01
CA ARG A 29 8.37 -17.02 -10.42
C ARG A 29 7.52 -16.41 -11.55
N ARG A 30 7.30 -17.18 -12.62
CA ARG A 30 6.52 -16.75 -13.81
C ARG A 30 5.13 -16.25 -13.47
N THR A 31 4.41 -16.97 -12.62
CA THR A 31 3.03 -16.62 -12.21
C THR A 31 2.99 -15.27 -11.50
N MET A 32 3.99 -14.99 -10.66
CA MET A 32 4.09 -13.73 -9.92
C MET A 32 4.38 -12.55 -10.86
N LEU A 33 5.28 -12.72 -11.83
CA LEU A 33 5.55 -11.70 -12.84
C LEU A 33 4.32 -11.42 -13.70
N GLN A 34 3.59 -12.46 -14.12
CA GLN A 34 2.34 -12.30 -14.87
C GLN A 34 1.27 -11.55 -14.08
N TYR A 35 1.02 -11.92 -12.82
CA TYR A 35 0.06 -11.20 -11.98
C TYR A 35 0.41 -9.72 -11.84
N ARG A 36 1.69 -9.41 -11.71
CA ARG A 36 2.15 -8.02 -11.59
C ARG A 36 1.98 -7.25 -12.89
N MET A 37 2.23 -7.89 -14.04
CA MET A 37 1.97 -7.29 -15.36
C MET A 37 0.48 -7.07 -15.62
N THR A 38 -0.42 -7.90 -15.07
CA THR A 38 -1.88 -7.70 -15.17
C THR A 38 -2.43 -6.70 -14.16
N GLY A 39 -1.59 -6.01 -13.39
CA GLY A 39 -2.01 -4.96 -12.44
C GLY A 39 -2.49 -5.49 -11.08
N ARG A 40 -2.24 -6.75 -10.71
CA ARG A 40 -2.55 -7.23 -9.35
C ARG A 40 -1.61 -6.56 -8.35
N THR A 41 -2.19 -5.78 -7.45
CA THR A 41 -1.48 -5.14 -6.34
C THR A 41 -1.11 -6.16 -5.27
N PRO A 42 0.01 -5.95 -4.52
CA PRO A 42 0.35 -6.79 -3.39
C PRO A 42 -0.76 -6.74 -2.35
N LYS A 43 -1.00 -7.86 -1.65
CA LYS A 43 -1.95 -7.87 -0.52
C LYS A 43 -1.58 -6.84 0.55
N ALA A 44 -0.28 -6.57 0.73
CA ALA A 44 0.23 -5.55 1.65
C ALA A 44 -0.26 -4.13 1.31
N ASN A 45 -0.48 -3.83 0.04
CA ASN A 45 -0.92 -2.50 -0.41
C ASN A 45 -2.43 -2.47 -0.69
N LYS A 46 -3.13 -3.60 -0.50
CA LYS A 46 -4.56 -3.67 -0.72
C LYS A 46 -5.24 -3.44 0.64
N PRO A 47 -6.11 -2.43 0.77
CA PRO A 47 -6.91 -2.28 1.97
C PRO A 47 -7.77 -3.53 2.18
N SER A 48 -7.89 -3.95 3.44
CA SER A 48 -8.78 -5.05 3.81
C SER A 48 -10.23 -4.57 3.72
N GLY A 49 -10.90 -4.87 2.61
CA GLY A 49 -12.32 -4.55 2.41
C GLY A 49 -12.59 -3.11 1.97
N LEU A 50 -13.80 -2.64 2.25
CA LEU A 50 -14.19 -1.23 2.10
C LEU A 50 -13.60 -0.47 3.30
N PRO A 51 -12.66 0.46 3.08
CA PRO A 51 -12.10 1.21 4.19
C PRO A 51 -13.19 2.14 4.76
N THR A 52 -13.42 2.07 6.06
CA THR A 52 -14.40 2.91 6.77
C THR A 52 -13.96 4.38 6.77
N LEU A 53 -12.65 4.62 6.67
CA LEU A 53 -12.02 5.93 6.56
C LEU A 53 -11.43 6.11 5.17
N THR A 54 -11.45 7.34 4.67
CA THR A 54 -10.73 7.73 3.45
C THR A 54 -9.22 7.83 3.72
N GLY A 55 -8.39 7.70 2.69
CA GLY A 55 -6.93 7.81 2.87
C GLY A 55 -6.48 9.15 3.49
N SER A 56 -7.19 10.24 3.22
CA SER A 56 -6.97 11.54 3.87
C SER A 56 -7.30 11.55 5.35
N GLU A 57 -8.33 10.80 5.77
CA GLU A 57 -8.69 10.66 7.18
C GLU A 57 -7.67 9.80 7.94
N GLU A 58 -7.17 8.74 7.31
CA GLU A 58 -6.07 7.94 7.86
C GLU A 58 -4.80 8.80 8.05
N GLU A 59 -4.45 9.63 7.08
CA GLU A 59 -3.32 10.58 7.19
C GLU A 59 -3.51 11.58 8.34
N ALA A 60 -4.73 12.08 8.56
CA ALA A 60 -5.05 12.97 9.67
C ALA A 60 -4.83 12.29 11.03
N ILE A 61 -5.18 11.01 11.17
CA ILE A 61 -4.93 10.23 12.40
C ILE A 61 -3.42 10.05 12.61
N VAL A 62 -2.63 9.76 11.57
CA VAL A 62 -1.16 9.65 11.68
C VAL A 62 -0.52 10.96 12.14
N GLN A 63 -0.99 12.09 11.61
CA GLN A 63 -0.54 13.41 12.04
C GLN A 63 -0.91 13.68 13.51
N TYR A 64 -2.13 13.31 13.91
CA TYR A 64 -2.59 13.43 15.29
C TYR A 64 -1.71 12.61 16.26
N ILE A 65 -1.38 11.36 15.91
CA ILE A 65 -0.47 10.51 16.69
C ILE A 65 0.91 11.16 16.81
N SER A 66 1.44 11.70 15.72
CA SER A 66 2.74 12.38 15.73
C SER A 66 2.74 13.62 16.63
N GLN A 67 1.61 14.35 16.68
CA GLN A 67 1.44 15.49 17.58
C GLN A 67 1.33 15.07 19.05
N LEU A 68 0.68 13.94 19.34
CA LEU A 68 0.62 13.39 20.70
C LEU A 68 2.03 13.02 21.19
N ASP A 69 2.79 12.32 20.35
CA ASP A 69 4.17 11.92 20.65
C ASP A 69 5.08 13.14 20.88
N PHE A 70 4.98 14.16 20.01
CA PHE A 70 5.71 15.42 20.18
C PHE A 70 5.38 16.13 21.50
N ARG A 71 4.16 16.01 22.00
CA ARG A 71 3.72 16.58 23.28
C ARG A 71 4.11 15.72 24.49
N GLY A 72 4.77 14.58 24.26
CA GLY A 72 5.13 13.63 25.31
C GLY A 72 3.97 12.77 25.81
N PHE A 73 2.84 12.75 25.09
CA PHE A 73 1.73 11.86 25.40
C PHE A 73 1.87 10.56 24.63
N SER A 74 1.80 9.43 25.35
CA SER A 74 1.72 8.13 24.69
C SER A 74 0.37 8.00 23.98
N PRO A 75 0.33 7.76 22.66
CA PRO A 75 -0.92 7.62 21.93
C PRO A 75 -1.65 6.36 22.40
N ARG A 76 -2.88 6.50 22.90
CA ARG A 76 -3.73 5.36 23.29
C ARG A 76 -4.71 5.01 22.19
N LYS A 77 -5.13 3.74 22.17
CA LYS A 77 -6.16 3.27 21.22
C LYS A 77 -7.46 4.05 21.34
N ALA A 78 -7.88 4.41 22.56
CA ALA A 78 -9.07 5.22 22.80
C ALA A 78 -8.98 6.60 22.12
N ASP A 79 -7.84 7.28 22.23
CA ASP A 79 -7.62 8.58 21.59
C ASP A 79 -7.72 8.49 20.05
N MET A 80 -7.25 7.38 19.47
CA MET A 80 -7.35 7.11 18.03
C MET A 80 -8.79 6.79 17.61
N GLU A 81 -9.54 6.06 18.43
CA GLU A 81 -10.94 5.71 18.19
C GLU A 81 -11.84 6.95 18.23
N ASP A 82 -11.63 7.84 19.22
CA ASP A 82 -12.34 9.11 19.32
C ASP A 82 -12.09 10.01 18.09
N MET A 83 -10.83 10.10 17.65
CA MET A 83 -10.46 10.85 16.45
C MET A 83 -11.09 10.24 15.19
N ALA A 84 -11.07 8.91 15.05
CA ALA A 84 -11.70 8.23 13.92
C ALA A 84 -13.21 8.45 13.90
N ASN A 85 -13.88 8.35 15.04
CA ASN A 85 -15.32 8.60 15.18
C ASN A 85 -15.67 10.05 14.82
N LEU A 86 -14.85 11.02 15.22
CA LEU A 86 -15.03 12.43 14.87
C LEU A 86 -14.89 12.66 13.36
N LEU A 87 -13.91 12.02 12.71
CA LEU A 87 -13.73 12.12 11.26
C LEU A 87 -14.90 11.48 10.51
N MET A 88 -15.35 10.30 10.93
CA MET A 88 -16.53 9.65 10.35
C MET A 88 -17.80 10.50 10.51
N ALA A 89 -18.01 11.11 11.68
CA ALA A 89 -19.16 11.98 11.91
C ALA A 89 -19.14 13.22 11.01
N LYS A 90 -17.95 13.78 10.75
CA LYS A 90 -17.77 14.91 9.82
C LYS A 90 -17.96 14.50 8.35
N HIS A 91 -17.64 13.26 8.00
CA HIS A 91 -17.81 12.72 6.64
C HIS A 91 -19.29 12.47 6.29
N GLY A 92 -20.10 12.06 7.28
CA GLY A 92 -21.52 11.77 7.11
C GLY A 92 -22.47 12.96 7.27
N ALA A 93 -21.95 14.17 7.54
CA ALA A 93 -22.70 15.41 7.73
C ALA A 93 -22.66 16.29 6.47
#